data_AF-X6EW54-F1
#
_entry.id   AF-X6EW54-F1
#
_cell.length_a   1.000
_cell.length_b   1.000
_cell.length_c   1.000
_cell.angle_alpha   90.00
_cell.angle_beta   90.00
_cell.angle_gamma   90.00
#
_symmetry.space_group_name_H-M   'P 1'
#
loop_
_entity.id
_entity.type
_entity.pdbx_description
1 polymer ?
#
loop_
_entity_poly.entity_id
_entity_poly.type
_entity_poly.pdbx_seq_one_letter_code
_entity_poly.pdbx_strand_id
1 'polypeptide(L)'
;MRSIAVNQICRISLQFHGYIEICHVQRRLRVAINPASEIGPDPLANPLRRRDRMTLPKPRSRRLAWPLLAAALVVSWSSGFVGIRYASESADVMLVLFWRTLMSGLVLLPFALLVGPRIGVRALIQQMAFGVAMMFLYLGGFALAIGQRVPTGLVALISDLVPLAIAALSQPVLGHRLTSRQWTGTALGVFGVLIVSLNSLSLGTAPAWAYMVTIASMMVFALATVLQKRIGTINMPIHQSLCIQCLTAALLFAACAEWKSGLMPPLDGRFEFGIAWLVLFSTFFCYGVYYASLRLHSAAQVSSVIYLSPPVTMLWAWLLFGEPLSAAMVLGLAVTLFGVWLTSSRGTASKGEAGLRPPGSRPIARRSTQTPANYPPQGSEP
;
A
#
# COMPACT_ATOMS: atom_id res chain seq x y z
N MET A 1 22.15 -27.20 21.79
CA MET A 1 22.23 -26.47 20.49
C MET A 1 20.87 -26.14 19.84
N ARG A 2 19.76 -26.83 20.13
CA ARG A 2 18.42 -26.50 19.58
C ARG A 2 17.71 -25.27 20.20
N SER A 3 18.13 -24.78 21.37
CA SER A 3 17.47 -23.66 22.07
C SER A 3 17.93 -22.27 21.59
N ILE A 4 19.13 -22.15 21.02
CA ILE A 4 19.69 -20.86 20.57
C ILE A 4 19.09 -20.44 19.21
N ALA A 5 18.82 -21.40 18.32
CA ALA A 5 18.17 -21.16 17.03
C ALA A 5 16.69 -20.73 17.18
N VAL A 6 15.95 -21.30 18.15
CA VAL A 6 14.57 -20.90 18.45
C VAL A 6 14.52 -19.50 19.04
N ASN A 7 15.51 -19.10 19.84
CA ASN A 7 15.55 -17.77 20.45
C ASN A 7 15.97 -16.66 19.45
N GLN A 8 16.81 -16.98 18.46
CA GLN A 8 17.12 -16.07 17.34
C GLN A 8 15.93 -15.91 16.38
N ILE A 9 15.18 -16.98 16.10
CA ILE A 9 13.93 -16.92 15.31
C ILE A 9 12.84 -16.17 16.09
N CYS A 10 12.78 -16.31 17.42
CA CYS A 10 11.86 -15.56 18.28
C CYS A 10 12.19 -14.06 18.29
N ARG A 11 13.48 -13.66 18.25
CA ARG A 11 13.88 -12.24 18.12
C ARG A 11 13.52 -11.62 16.77
N ILE A 12 13.60 -12.38 15.67
CA ILE A 12 13.14 -11.92 14.35
C ILE A 12 11.61 -11.81 14.33
N SER A 13 10.90 -12.74 14.98
CA SER A 13 9.43 -12.74 15.11
C SER A 13 8.89 -11.64 16.05
N LEU A 14 9.68 -11.23 17.05
CA LEU A 14 9.37 -10.11 17.95
C LEU A 14 9.49 -8.74 17.26
N GLN A 15 10.29 -8.63 16.19
CA GLN A 15 10.35 -7.43 15.35
C GLN A 15 9.11 -7.29 14.44
N PHE A 16 8.42 -8.40 14.16
CA PHE A 16 7.14 -8.44 13.44
C PHE A 16 5.90 -8.22 14.35
N HIS A 17 6.03 -8.38 15.67
CA HIS A 17 4.92 -8.31 16.64
C HIS A 17 4.33 -6.92 16.96
N GLY A 18 4.78 -5.86 16.28
CA GLY A 18 4.29 -4.49 16.47
C GLY A 18 2.87 -4.17 15.96
N TYR A 19 2.01 -5.18 15.74
CA TYR A 19 0.61 -5.00 15.33
C TYR A 19 -0.40 -5.18 16.47
N ILE A 20 0.01 -5.79 17.60
CA ILE A 20 -0.87 -6.01 18.76
C ILE A 20 -1.00 -4.73 19.62
N GLU A 21 0.02 -3.87 19.63
CA GLU A 21 0.02 -2.64 20.42
C GLU A 21 -0.85 -1.52 19.84
N ILE A 22 -1.18 -1.49 18.54
CA ILE A 22 -1.92 -0.34 17.97
C ILE A 22 -3.40 -0.33 18.37
N CYS A 23 -4.04 -1.51 18.49
CA CYS A 23 -5.41 -1.60 19.03
C CYS A 23 -5.43 -1.49 20.57
N HIS A 24 -4.40 -1.97 21.28
CA HIS A 24 -4.34 -1.91 22.74
C HIS A 24 -3.88 -0.54 23.29
N VAL A 25 -3.02 0.19 22.57
CA VAL A 25 -2.53 1.53 22.95
C VAL A 25 -3.55 2.60 22.64
N GLN A 26 -4.32 2.51 21.54
CA GLN A 26 -5.45 3.41 21.31
C GLN A 26 -6.54 3.26 22.39
N ARG A 27 -6.74 2.05 22.92
CA ARG A 27 -7.71 1.79 24.01
C ARG A 27 -7.16 2.18 25.39
N ARG A 28 -5.86 1.98 25.67
CA ARG A 28 -5.21 2.40 26.93
C ARG A 28 -4.90 3.90 27.00
N LEU A 29 -4.60 4.58 25.90
CA LEU A 29 -4.44 6.04 25.87
C LEU A 29 -5.78 6.77 26.06
N ARG A 30 -6.92 6.16 25.68
CA ARG A 30 -8.24 6.75 25.96
C ARG A 30 -8.68 6.59 27.41
N VAL A 31 -8.09 5.64 28.16
CA VAL A 31 -8.30 5.45 29.61
C VAL A 31 -7.26 6.24 30.43
N ALA A 32 -6.05 6.48 29.91
CA ALA A 32 -4.99 7.20 30.61
C ALA A 32 -5.01 8.73 30.45
N ILE A 33 -5.95 9.31 29.70
CA ILE A 33 -6.13 10.78 29.53
C ILE A 33 -7.30 11.32 30.38
N ASN A 34 -7.80 10.55 31.36
CA ASN A 34 -8.71 11.12 32.37
C ASN A 34 -8.44 10.60 33.79
N PRO A 35 -7.38 11.07 34.47
CA PRO A 35 -7.32 11.04 35.91
C PRO A 35 -7.71 12.42 36.43
N ALA A 36 -8.97 12.59 36.86
CA ALA A 36 -9.38 13.42 37.99
C ALA A 36 -10.86 13.82 37.85
N SER A 37 -11.75 12.94 38.28
CA SER A 37 -12.89 13.38 39.09
C SER A 37 -12.57 12.99 40.54
N GLU A 38 -12.66 13.97 41.42
CA GLU A 38 -12.69 13.88 42.89
C GLU A 38 -11.33 13.76 43.61
N ILE A 39 -10.87 14.87 44.20
CA ILE A 39 -10.70 15.11 45.66
C ILE A 39 -10.37 16.62 45.83
N GLY A 40 -10.92 17.23 46.88
CA GLY A 40 -11.07 18.69 47.10
C GLY A 40 -9.80 19.54 47.26
N PRO A 41 -9.95 20.85 47.52
CA PRO A 41 -8.86 21.82 47.48
C PRO A 41 -8.07 21.82 48.80
N ASP A 42 -6.75 21.63 48.72
CA ASP A 42 -5.83 21.95 49.82
C ASP A 42 -4.85 23.05 49.37
N PRO A 43 -4.88 24.25 49.99
CA PRO A 43 -4.12 25.41 49.54
C PRO A 43 -2.80 25.53 50.31
N LEU A 44 -1.75 24.80 49.91
CA LEU A 44 -0.38 25.14 50.34
C LEU A 44 0.64 24.95 49.20
N ALA A 45 1.32 26.05 48.93
CA ALA A 45 2.33 26.26 47.91
C ALA A 45 3.54 25.32 48.05
N ASN A 46 4.07 24.87 46.91
CA ASN A 46 5.46 24.41 46.83
C ASN A 46 6.16 25.04 45.61
N PRO A 47 6.98 26.08 45.79
CA PRO A 47 7.59 26.82 44.70
C PRO A 47 9.04 26.37 44.41
N LEU A 48 9.31 25.09 44.09
CA LEU A 48 10.68 24.66 43.72
C LEU A 48 10.73 23.57 42.63
N ARG A 49 10.04 23.76 41.49
CA ARG A 49 10.23 22.90 40.30
C ARG A 49 10.50 23.71 39.03
N ARG A 50 11.59 24.48 39.05
CA ARG A 50 12.17 25.14 37.86
C ARG A 50 13.65 24.78 37.72
N ARG A 51 14.03 24.36 36.50
CA ARG A 51 15.37 24.00 35.97
C ARG A 51 15.80 22.58 36.39
N ASP A 52 15.92 21.58 35.51
CA ASP A 52 16.51 21.58 34.17
C ASP A 52 15.74 20.70 33.18
N ARG A 53 15.30 21.30 32.07
CA ARG A 53 15.10 20.55 30.81
C ARG A 53 16.44 20.51 30.10
N MET A 54 17.27 19.53 30.42
CA MET A 54 18.33 19.10 29.50
C MET A 54 17.63 18.62 28.22
N THR A 55 17.64 19.46 27.20
CA THR A 55 17.28 19.07 25.84
C THR A 55 18.36 18.13 25.33
N LEU A 56 18.17 16.82 25.52
CA LEU A 56 19.00 15.81 24.88
C LEU A 56 19.04 16.11 23.37
N PRO A 57 20.22 16.27 22.76
CA PRO A 57 20.31 16.46 21.32
C PRO A 57 19.69 15.25 20.62
N LYS A 58 18.64 15.47 19.83
CA LYS A 58 18.04 14.42 19.00
C LYS A 58 19.15 13.83 18.11
N PRO A 59 19.46 12.53 18.20
CA PRO A 59 20.61 11.97 17.49
C PRO A 59 20.47 12.19 15.99
N ARG A 60 21.53 12.71 15.35
CA ARG A 60 21.65 12.91 13.89
C ARG A 60 21.22 11.68 13.08
N SER A 61 21.35 10.48 13.65
CA SER A 61 20.95 9.20 13.04
C SER A 61 19.47 9.14 12.62
N ARG A 62 18.56 9.83 13.33
CA ARG A 62 17.13 9.85 12.98
C ARG A 62 16.80 10.69 11.74
N ARG A 63 17.68 11.62 11.34
CA ARG A 63 17.49 12.49 10.15
C ARG A 63 17.92 11.82 8.86
N LEU A 64 18.97 10.98 8.87
CA LEU A 64 19.40 10.20 7.69
C LEU A 64 18.62 8.90 7.52
N ALA A 65 17.96 8.39 8.57
CA ALA A 65 17.18 7.16 8.49
C ALA A 65 16.05 7.23 7.44
N TRP A 66 15.35 8.37 7.33
CA TRP A 66 14.26 8.52 6.36
C TRP A 66 14.71 8.50 4.90
N PRO A 67 15.66 9.33 4.44
CA PRO A 67 16.07 9.29 3.03
C PRO A 67 16.66 7.93 2.63
N LEU A 68 17.34 7.23 3.55
CA LEU A 68 17.82 5.87 3.29
C LEU A 68 16.68 4.85 3.17
N LEU A 69 15.68 4.90 4.06
CA LEU A 69 14.50 4.03 3.99
C LEU A 69 13.66 4.34 2.74
N ALA A 70 13.49 5.61 2.40
CA ALA A 70 12.79 6.06 1.20
C ALA A 70 13.52 5.57 -0.06
N ALA A 71 14.84 5.76 -0.15
CA ALA A 71 15.64 5.25 -1.26
C ALA A 71 15.56 3.72 -1.36
N ALA A 72 15.72 3.00 -0.26
CA ALA A 72 15.59 1.54 -0.24
C ALA A 72 14.20 1.09 -0.68
N LEU A 73 13.14 1.81 -0.26
CA LEU A 73 11.77 1.53 -0.66
C LEU A 73 11.59 1.72 -2.16
N VAL A 74 11.94 2.87 -2.73
CA VAL A 74 11.75 3.14 -4.16
C VAL A 74 12.56 2.17 -5.00
N VAL A 75 13.83 1.96 -4.65
CA VAL A 75 14.72 1.05 -5.38
C VAL A 75 14.19 -0.37 -5.36
N SER A 76 13.77 -0.89 -4.20
CA SER A 76 13.21 -2.24 -4.11
C SER A 76 11.81 -2.36 -4.73
N TRP A 77 10.99 -1.32 -4.68
CA TRP A 77 9.67 -1.28 -5.31
C TRP A 77 9.76 -1.32 -6.84
N SER A 78 10.59 -0.43 -7.41
CA SER A 78 10.84 -0.38 -8.87
C SER A 78 11.53 -1.63 -9.39
N SER A 79 12.33 -2.30 -8.56
CA SER A 79 13.05 -3.51 -8.95
C SER A 79 12.15 -4.66 -9.41
N GLY A 80 10.87 -4.65 -9.04
CA GLY A 80 9.91 -5.69 -9.45
C GLY A 80 9.65 -5.69 -10.96
N PHE A 81 9.52 -4.51 -11.58
CA PHE A 81 9.36 -4.38 -13.04
C PHE A 81 10.62 -4.87 -13.77
N VAL A 82 11.77 -4.47 -13.25
CA VAL A 82 13.10 -4.81 -13.76
C VAL A 82 13.36 -6.31 -13.65
N GLY A 83 13.03 -6.92 -12.50
CA GLY A 83 13.20 -8.36 -12.29
C GLY A 83 12.32 -9.19 -13.23
N ILE A 84 11.09 -8.74 -13.51
CA ILE A 84 10.23 -9.38 -14.51
C ILE A 84 10.86 -9.27 -15.90
N ARG A 85 11.29 -8.07 -16.30
CA ARG A 85 11.96 -7.86 -17.60
C ARG A 85 13.21 -8.72 -17.74
N TYR A 86 14.01 -8.83 -16.68
CA TYR A 86 15.23 -9.65 -16.65
C TYR A 86 14.90 -11.15 -16.80
N ALA A 87 14.01 -11.67 -15.95
CA ALA A 87 13.65 -13.08 -15.98
C ALA A 87 12.91 -13.49 -17.27
N SER A 88 12.20 -12.54 -17.90
CA SER A 88 11.51 -12.76 -19.18
C SER A 88 12.45 -12.91 -20.39
N GLU A 89 13.76 -12.65 -20.23
CA GLU A 89 14.74 -12.94 -21.29
C GLU A 89 15.04 -14.43 -21.41
N SER A 90 14.93 -15.16 -20.29
CA SER A 90 15.23 -16.59 -20.23
C SER A 90 13.98 -17.47 -20.36
N ALA A 91 12.78 -16.95 -20.04
CA ALA A 91 11.55 -17.74 -19.98
C ALA A 91 10.30 -16.94 -20.33
N ASP A 92 9.21 -17.63 -20.63
CA ASP A 92 7.90 -16.99 -20.78
C ASP A 92 7.48 -16.28 -19.49
N VAL A 93 6.84 -15.11 -19.64
CA VAL A 93 6.42 -14.28 -18.52
C VAL A 93 5.45 -15.01 -17.59
N MET A 94 4.54 -15.83 -18.12
CA MET A 94 3.59 -16.57 -17.27
C MET A 94 4.33 -17.58 -16.39
N LEU A 95 5.40 -18.21 -16.91
CA LEU A 95 6.26 -19.11 -16.16
C LEU A 95 7.05 -18.36 -15.07
N VAL A 96 7.59 -17.17 -15.40
CA VAL A 96 8.26 -16.30 -14.42
C VAL A 96 7.31 -15.94 -13.27
N LEU A 97 6.08 -15.52 -13.59
CA LEU A 97 5.09 -15.14 -12.58
C LEU A 97 4.59 -16.33 -11.76
N PHE A 98 4.42 -17.50 -12.39
CA PHE A 98 4.13 -18.75 -11.69
C PHE A 98 5.19 -19.03 -10.62
N TRP A 99 6.48 -19.11 -11.00
CA TRP A 99 7.55 -19.41 -10.06
C TRP A 99 7.69 -18.33 -8.97
N ARG A 100 7.58 -17.05 -9.34
CA ARG A 100 7.61 -15.94 -8.37
C ARG A 100 6.50 -16.07 -7.33
N THR A 101 5.26 -16.27 -7.76
CA THR A 101 4.09 -16.31 -6.88
C THR A 101 4.03 -17.62 -6.09
N LEU A 102 4.41 -18.75 -6.69
CA LEU A 102 4.54 -20.02 -6.01
C LEU A 102 5.58 -19.96 -4.89
N MET A 103 6.81 -19.51 -5.18
CA MET A 103 7.87 -19.43 -4.18
C MET A 103 7.51 -18.45 -3.05
N SER A 104 6.96 -17.29 -3.39
CA SER A 104 6.50 -16.33 -2.37
C SER A 104 5.40 -16.91 -1.49
N GLY A 105 4.44 -17.62 -2.09
CA GLY A 105 3.37 -18.32 -1.38
C GLY A 105 3.89 -19.43 -0.48
N LEU A 106 4.81 -20.28 -0.97
CA LEU A 106 5.39 -21.38 -0.20
C LEU A 106 6.25 -20.90 0.98
N VAL A 107 7.00 -19.81 0.81
CA VAL A 107 7.75 -19.19 1.91
C VAL A 107 6.81 -18.65 2.98
N LEU A 108 5.65 -18.09 2.60
CA LEU A 108 4.66 -17.56 3.55
C LEU A 108 3.74 -18.63 4.15
N LEU A 109 3.56 -19.77 3.47
CA LEU A 109 2.67 -20.85 3.87
C LEU A 109 2.88 -21.35 5.32
N PRO A 110 4.10 -21.68 5.79
CA PRO A 110 4.30 -22.10 7.17
C PRO A 110 3.87 -21.02 8.16
N PHE A 111 4.13 -19.75 7.87
CA PHE A 111 3.69 -18.64 8.72
C PHE A 111 2.18 -18.47 8.70
N ALA A 112 1.54 -18.65 7.53
CA ALA A 112 0.09 -18.54 7.40
C ALA A 112 -0.66 -19.63 8.18
N LEU A 113 -0.09 -20.83 8.25
CA LEU A 113 -0.66 -21.98 8.97
C LEU A 113 -0.34 -21.98 10.47
N LEU A 114 0.86 -21.53 10.86
CA LEU A 114 1.35 -21.63 12.24
C LEU A 114 1.15 -20.35 13.06
N VAL A 115 1.03 -19.19 12.41
CA VAL A 115 0.98 -17.88 13.08
C VAL A 115 -0.29 -17.15 12.66
N GLY A 116 -1.15 -16.81 13.61
CA GLY A 116 -2.36 -16.02 13.37
C GLY A 116 -3.66 -16.76 13.64
N PRO A 117 -4.81 -16.08 13.48
CA PRO A 117 -6.11 -16.66 13.73
C PRO A 117 -6.48 -17.69 12.67
N ARG A 118 -7.44 -18.56 12.98
CA ARG A 118 -8.02 -19.49 12.00
C ARG A 118 -8.67 -18.71 10.86
N ILE A 119 -8.41 -19.16 9.63
CA ILE A 119 -8.90 -18.53 8.41
C ILE A 119 -10.34 -19.02 8.17
N GLY A 120 -11.31 -18.12 8.29
CA GLY A 120 -12.70 -18.42 7.94
C GLY A 120 -12.91 -18.49 6.43
N VAL A 121 -13.82 -19.35 5.97
CA VAL A 121 -14.11 -19.58 4.53
C VAL A 121 -14.43 -18.27 3.79
N ARG A 122 -15.23 -17.38 4.39
CA ARG A 122 -15.54 -16.07 3.79
C ARG A 122 -14.29 -15.22 3.57
N ALA A 123 -13.36 -15.22 4.52
CA ALA A 123 -12.13 -14.46 4.43
C ALA A 123 -11.18 -15.06 3.39
N LEU A 124 -11.12 -16.39 3.31
CA LEU A 124 -10.40 -17.12 2.27
C LEU A 124 -10.91 -16.73 0.88
N ILE A 125 -12.22 -16.85 0.62
CA ILE A 125 -12.82 -16.52 -0.68
C ILE A 125 -12.56 -15.05 -1.06
N GLN A 126 -12.70 -14.13 -0.10
CA GLN A 126 -12.40 -12.71 -0.35
C GLN A 126 -10.94 -12.49 -0.72
N GLN A 127 -9.98 -13.12 -0.02
CA GLN A 127 -8.56 -13.00 -0.33
C GLN A 127 -8.17 -13.70 -1.63
N MET A 128 -8.82 -14.82 -1.97
CA MET A 128 -8.66 -15.45 -3.29
C MET A 128 -9.13 -14.50 -4.40
N ALA A 129 -10.30 -13.87 -4.26
CA ALA A 129 -10.80 -12.90 -5.23
C ALA A 129 -9.85 -11.70 -5.38
N PHE A 130 -9.29 -11.18 -4.27
CA PHE A 130 -8.24 -10.17 -4.33
C PHE A 130 -6.96 -10.69 -4.98
N GLY A 131 -6.59 -11.95 -4.77
CA GLY A 131 -5.46 -12.60 -5.43
C GLY A 131 -5.66 -12.65 -6.94
N VAL A 132 -6.85 -13.02 -7.42
CA VAL A 132 -7.18 -12.99 -8.85
C VAL A 132 -7.03 -11.57 -9.41
N ALA A 133 -7.60 -10.56 -8.74
CA ALA A 133 -7.55 -9.19 -9.27
C ALA A 133 -6.13 -8.59 -9.23
N MET A 134 -5.43 -8.70 -8.09
CA MET A 134 -4.19 -7.97 -7.82
C MET A 134 -2.94 -8.76 -8.23
N MET A 135 -2.93 -10.08 -7.97
CA MET A 135 -1.76 -10.92 -8.24
C MET A 135 -1.84 -11.63 -9.58
N PHE A 136 -3.03 -11.94 -10.10
CA PHE A 136 -3.14 -12.57 -11.43
C PHE A 136 -3.39 -11.53 -12.53
N LEU A 137 -4.51 -10.81 -12.49
CA LEU A 137 -4.91 -9.89 -13.56
C LEU A 137 -4.02 -8.65 -13.65
N TYR A 138 -3.79 -7.95 -12.54
CA TYR A 138 -2.93 -6.76 -12.53
C TYR A 138 -1.46 -7.12 -12.82
N LEU A 139 -0.86 -7.98 -12.01
CA LEU A 139 0.54 -8.39 -12.18
C LEU A 139 0.78 -9.07 -13.53
N GLY A 140 -0.12 -9.96 -13.95
CA GLY A 140 -0.05 -10.67 -15.22
C GLY A 140 -0.18 -9.75 -16.42
N GLY A 141 -1.09 -8.76 -16.37
CA GLY A 141 -1.31 -7.84 -17.48
C GLY A 141 -0.11 -6.96 -17.76
N PHE A 142 0.46 -6.32 -16.73
CA PHE A 142 1.64 -5.47 -16.96
C PHE A 142 2.88 -6.30 -17.32
N ALA A 143 3.04 -7.49 -16.73
CA ALA A 143 4.17 -8.35 -17.06
C ALA A 143 4.05 -8.88 -18.50
N LEU A 144 2.84 -9.22 -18.96
CA LEU A 144 2.60 -9.60 -20.34
C LEU A 144 3.01 -8.47 -21.29
N ALA A 145 2.73 -7.22 -20.94
CA ALA A 145 3.16 -6.08 -21.74
C ALA A 145 4.70 -5.96 -21.81
N ILE A 146 5.40 -6.18 -20.70
CA ILE A 146 6.88 -6.27 -20.68
C ILE A 146 7.37 -7.40 -21.59
N GLY A 147 6.73 -8.58 -21.54
CA GLY A 147 7.05 -9.70 -22.43
C GLY A 147 6.79 -9.42 -23.91
N GLN A 148 5.87 -8.51 -24.22
CA GLN A 148 5.61 -8.00 -25.56
C GLN A 148 6.49 -6.81 -25.95
N ARG A 149 7.57 -6.56 -25.18
CA ARG A 149 8.58 -5.52 -25.41
C ARG A 149 8.08 -4.09 -25.24
N VAL A 150 6.97 -3.88 -24.52
CA VAL A 150 6.62 -2.53 -24.08
C VAL A 150 7.72 -2.02 -23.14
N PRO A 151 8.25 -0.79 -23.32
CA PRO A 151 9.31 -0.27 -22.46
C PRO A 151 8.95 -0.37 -20.98
N THR A 152 9.86 -0.91 -20.18
CA THR A 152 9.61 -1.26 -18.76
C THR A 152 9.24 -0.01 -17.95
N GLY A 153 9.90 1.12 -18.25
CA GLY A 153 9.59 2.41 -17.63
C GLY A 153 8.20 2.94 -17.96
N LEU A 154 7.70 2.70 -19.17
CA LEU A 154 6.33 3.08 -19.56
C LEU A 154 5.28 2.22 -18.85
N VAL A 155 5.54 0.92 -18.71
CA VAL A 155 4.67 0.02 -17.95
C VAL A 155 4.55 0.47 -16.49
N ALA A 156 5.67 0.88 -15.87
CA ALA A 156 5.67 1.45 -14.52
C ALA A 156 4.90 2.79 -14.47
N LEU A 157 5.09 3.67 -15.46
CA LEU A 157 4.37 4.95 -15.54
C LEU A 157 2.84 4.76 -15.63
N ILE A 158 2.38 3.83 -16.47
CA ILE A 158 0.95 3.48 -16.59
C ILE A 158 0.44 2.90 -15.27
N SER A 159 1.23 2.02 -14.64
CA SER A 159 0.88 1.39 -13.36
C SER A 159 0.72 2.41 -12.23
N ASP A 160 1.50 3.49 -12.25
CA ASP A 160 1.44 4.55 -11.24
C ASP A 160 0.25 5.51 -11.41
N LEU A 161 -0.52 5.40 -12.50
CA LEU A 161 -1.80 6.11 -12.68
C LEU A 161 -2.95 5.52 -11.85
N VAL A 162 -2.75 4.38 -11.17
CA VAL A 162 -3.75 3.73 -10.31
C VAL A 162 -4.54 4.74 -9.45
N PRO A 163 -3.92 5.72 -8.76
CA PRO A 163 -4.63 6.65 -7.88
C PRO A 163 -5.56 7.60 -8.61
N LEU A 164 -5.22 8.00 -9.85
CA LEU A 164 -6.10 8.79 -10.72
C LEU A 164 -7.31 7.95 -11.11
N ALA A 165 -7.10 6.69 -11.43
CA ALA A 165 -8.19 5.79 -11.76
C ALA A 165 -9.07 5.44 -10.56
N ILE A 166 -8.49 5.27 -9.38
CA ILE A 166 -9.26 5.14 -8.12
C ILE A 166 -10.11 6.39 -7.91
N ALA A 167 -9.56 7.59 -8.12
CA ALA A 167 -10.33 8.83 -8.02
C ALA A 167 -11.48 8.85 -9.03
N ALA A 168 -11.22 8.54 -10.30
CA ALA A 168 -12.21 8.45 -11.36
C ALA A 168 -13.34 7.44 -11.04
N LEU A 169 -12.98 6.24 -10.55
CA LEU A 169 -13.92 5.17 -10.19
C LEU A 169 -14.64 5.41 -8.86
N SER A 170 -14.10 6.25 -7.98
CA SER A 170 -14.71 6.55 -6.68
C SER A 170 -16.03 7.31 -6.82
N GLN A 171 -16.21 8.10 -7.88
CA GLN A 171 -17.47 8.81 -8.10
C GLN A 171 -18.65 7.85 -8.38
N PRO A 172 -18.60 6.95 -9.38
CA PRO A 172 -19.72 6.04 -9.64
C PRO A 172 -19.92 4.99 -8.55
N VAL A 173 -18.84 4.49 -7.92
CA VAL A 173 -18.93 3.37 -6.97
C VAL A 173 -19.20 3.82 -5.53
N LEU A 174 -18.65 4.97 -5.12
CA LEU A 174 -18.76 5.50 -3.75
C LEU A 174 -19.56 6.80 -3.68
N GLY A 175 -20.03 7.36 -4.80
CA GLY A 175 -20.82 8.61 -4.84
C GLY A 175 -20.03 9.89 -4.56
N HIS A 176 -18.70 9.83 -4.47
CA HIS A 176 -17.87 10.99 -4.12
C HIS A 176 -17.60 11.86 -5.36
N ARG A 177 -18.10 13.11 -5.37
CA ARG A 177 -17.88 14.03 -6.48
C ARG A 177 -16.41 14.46 -6.57
N LEU A 178 -15.84 14.38 -7.77
CA LEU A 178 -14.50 14.87 -8.05
C LEU A 178 -14.49 16.40 -8.11
N THR A 179 -13.45 16.99 -7.54
CA THR A 179 -13.19 18.43 -7.70
C THR A 179 -12.66 18.72 -9.11
N SER A 180 -12.87 19.93 -9.61
CA SER A 180 -12.34 20.37 -10.92
C SER A 180 -10.82 20.16 -11.03
N ARG A 181 -10.09 20.34 -9.91
CA ARG A 181 -8.65 20.08 -9.82
C ARG A 181 -8.26 18.60 -9.98
N GLN A 182 -9.06 17.69 -9.46
CA GLN A 182 -8.81 16.24 -9.63
C GLN A 182 -9.08 15.82 -11.08
N TRP A 183 -10.07 16.43 -11.74
CA TRP A 183 -10.31 16.23 -13.16
C TRP A 183 -9.15 16.72 -14.02
N THR A 184 -8.65 17.93 -13.78
CA THR A 184 -7.49 18.45 -14.53
C THR A 184 -6.23 17.62 -14.25
N GLY A 185 -6.00 17.20 -13.01
CA GLY A 185 -4.87 16.32 -12.67
C GLY A 185 -4.98 14.95 -13.34
N THR A 186 -6.18 14.38 -13.42
CA THR A 186 -6.44 13.11 -14.12
C THR A 186 -6.21 13.24 -15.62
N ALA A 187 -6.76 14.28 -16.25
CA ALA A 187 -6.57 14.56 -17.67
C ALA A 187 -5.09 14.72 -18.01
N LEU A 188 -4.34 15.42 -17.15
CA LEU A 188 -2.90 15.62 -17.34
C LEU A 188 -2.10 14.33 -17.16
N GLY A 189 -2.46 13.51 -16.18
CA GLY A 189 -1.88 12.18 -15.99
C GLY A 189 -2.02 11.28 -17.23
N VAL A 190 -3.23 11.23 -17.79
CA VAL A 190 -3.54 10.49 -19.01
C VAL A 190 -2.81 11.06 -20.22
N PHE A 191 -2.75 12.39 -20.34
CA PHE A 191 -2.04 13.06 -21.43
C PHE A 191 -0.53 12.73 -21.42
N GLY A 192 0.11 12.75 -20.25
CA GLY A 192 1.51 12.36 -20.12
C GLY A 192 1.78 10.93 -20.59
N VAL A 193 0.93 9.97 -20.22
CA VAL A 193 1.03 8.58 -20.69
C VAL A 193 0.77 8.46 -22.19
N LEU A 194 -0.16 9.23 -22.74
CA LEU A 194 -0.44 9.23 -24.18
C LEU A 194 0.77 9.70 -24.99
N ILE A 195 1.47 10.75 -24.54
CA ILE A 195 2.71 11.22 -25.18
C ILE A 195 3.73 10.08 -25.29
N VAL A 196 4.00 9.38 -24.18
CA VAL A 196 5.00 8.31 -24.17
C VAL A 196 4.54 7.10 -24.99
N SER A 197 3.25 6.77 -24.92
CA SER A 197 2.68 5.63 -25.64
C SER A 197 2.72 5.84 -27.15
N LEU A 198 2.31 7.02 -27.65
CA LEU A 198 2.35 7.34 -29.08
C LEU A 198 3.77 7.31 -29.64
N ASN A 199 4.74 7.84 -28.88
CA ASN A 199 6.15 7.75 -29.26
C ASN A 199 6.66 6.30 -29.26
N SER A 200 6.20 5.46 -28.34
CA SER A 200 6.62 4.06 -28.29
C SER A 200 5.99 3.22 -29.41
N LEU A 201 4.75 3.54 -29.80
CA LEU A 201 4.07 2.96 -30.96
C LEU A 201 4.72 3.37 -32.28
N SER A 202 5.11 4.64 -32.44
CA SER A 202 5.77 5.11 -33.67
C SER A 202 7.14 4.46 -33.88
N LEU A 203 7.83 4.13 -32.78
CA LEU A 203 9.08 3.37 -32.81
C LEU A 203 8.88 1.86 -33.08
N GLY A 204 7.63 1.38 -33.17
CA GLY A 204 7.31 -0.02 -33.47
C GLY A 204 7.77 -1.02 -32.41
N THR A 205 7.99 -0.56 -31.17
CA THR A 205 8.61 -1.37 -30.11
C THR A 205 7.76 -2.54 -29.63
N ALA A 206 6.43 -2.40 -29.65
CA ALA A 206 5.47 -3.37 -29.15
C ALA A 206 4.11 -3.21 -29.85
N PRO A 207 3.28 -4.27 -29.91
CA PRO A 207 1.95 -4.18 -30.50
C PRO A 207 0.99 -3.35 -29.63
N ALA A 208 0.07 -2.61 -30.26
CA ALA A 208 -0.85 -1.70 -29.58
C ALA A 208 -1.69 -2.36 -28.47
N TRP A 209 -2.06 -3.64 -28.64
CA TRP A 209 -2.83 -4.39 -27.65
C TRP A 209 -2.10 -4.56 -26.31
N ALA A 210 -0.75 -4.61 -26.30
CA ALA A 210 0.04 -4.77 -25.07
C ALA A 210 -0.09 -3.54 -24.14
N TYR A 211 -0.16 -2.35 -24.73
CA TYR A 211 -0.45 -1.11 -24.01
C TYR A 211 -1.85 -1.13 -23.41
N MET A 212 -2.85 -1.57 -24.19
CA MET A 212 -4.23 -1.70 -23.75
C MET A 212 -4.37 -2.70 -22.60
N VAL A 213 -3.64 -3.82 -22.65
CA VAL A 213 -3.60 -4.79 -21.54
C VAL A 213 -3.00 -4.17 -20.29
N THR A 214 -1.95 -3.37 -20.40
CA THR A 214 -1.37 -2.66 -19.24
C THR A 214 -2.40 -1.72 -18.60
N ILE A 215 -3.08 -0.91 -19.42
CA ILE A 215 -4.13 0.01 -18.95
C ILE A 215 -5.28 -0.78 -18.31
N ALA A 216 -5.76 -1.84 -18.95
CA ALA A 216 -6.81 -2.69 -18.42
C ALA A 216 -6.43 -3.32 -17.08
N SER A 217 -5.21 -3.82 -16.95
CA SER A 217 -4.67 -4.40 -15.72
C SER A 217 -4.63 -3.38 -14.59
N MET A 218 -4.19 -2.15 -14.88
CA MET A 218 -4.23 -1.05 -13.94
C MET A 218 -5.67 -0.75 -13.51
N MET A 219 -6.64 -0.81 -14.43
CA MET A 219 -8.05 -0.53 -14.12
C MET A 219 -8.65 -1.60 -13.22
N VAL A 220 -8.25 -2.86 -13.40
CA VAL A 220 -8.60 -3.96 -12.49
C VAL A 220 -8.09 -3.67 -11.08
N PHE A 221 -6.84 -3.23 -10.93
CA PHE A 221 -6.29 -2.85 -9.61
C PHE A 221 -7.11 -1.72 -8.97
N ALA A 222 -7.40 -0.66 -9.74
CA ALA A 222 -8.15 0.49 -9.23
C ALA A 222 -9.57 0.08 -8.81
N LEU A 223 -10.27 -0.70 -9.64
CA LEU A 223 -11.60 -1.22 -9.33
C LEU A 223 -11.59 -2.15 -8.11
N ALA A 224 -10.63 -3.07 -8.03
CA ALA A 224 -10.48 -3.97 -6.90
C ALA A 224 -10.25 -3.19 -5.60
N THR A 225 -9.45 -2.13 -5.64
CA THR A 225 -9.21 -1.25 -4.48
C THR A 225 -10.47 -0.50 -4.05
N VAL A 226 -11.24 0.03 -5.00
CA VAL A 226 -12.50 0.74 -4.71
C VAL A 226 -13.57 -0.22 -4.17
N LEU A 227 -13.70 -1.41 -4.78
CA LEU A 227 -14.61 -2.46 -4.30
C LEU A 227 -14.21 -2.97 -2.92
N GLN A 228 -12.92 -3.12 -2.66
CA GLN A 228 -12.40 -3.49 -1.34
C GLN A 228 -12.85 -2.48 -0.28
N LYS A 229 -12.78 -1.19 -0.59
CA LYS A 229 -13.25 -0.12 0.30
C LYS A 229 -14.77 -0.15 0.49
N ARG A 230 -15.54 -0.47 -0.55
CA ARG A 230 -17.01 -0.53 -0.50
C ARG A 230 -17.51 -1.73 0.32
N ILE A 231 -16.93 -2.91 0.10
CA ILE A 231 -17.38 -4.17 0.72
C ILE A 231 -16.93 -4.27 2.18
N GLY A 232 -15.85 -3.58 2.54
CA GLY A 232 -15.21 -3.70 3.84
C GLY A 232 -14.31 -4.94 3.89
N THR A 233 -13.08 -4.77 4.38
CA THR A 233 -12.12 -5.87 4.49
C THR A 233 -12.30 -6.64 5.80
N ILE A 234 -12.24 -7.96 5.70
CA ILE A 234 -12.03 -8.79 6.89
C ILE A 234 -10.58 -8.56 7.35
N ASN A 235 -10.42 -8.23 8.63
CA ASN A 235 -9.11 -8.01 9.22
C ASN A 235 -8.33 -9.34 9.25
N MET A 236 -7.37 -9.48 8.35
CA MET A 236 -6.52 -10.66 8.22
C MET A 236 -5.06 -10.22 8.27
N PRO A 237 -4.20 -10.94 9.02
CA PRO A 237 -2.76 -10.70 9.00
C PRO A 237 -2.19 -10.76 7.58
N ILE A 238 -1.24 -9.87 7.30
CA ILE A 238 -0.67 -9.70 5.96
C ILE A 238 -0.03 -10.98 5.42
N HIS A 239 0.63 -11.77 6.27
CA HIS A 239 1.28 -13.00 5.83
C HIS A 239 0.27 -14.06 5.40
N GLN A 240 -0.91 -14.12 6.04
CA GLN A 240 -2.01 -15.00 5.64
C GLN A 240 -2.66 -14.52 4.33
N SER A 241 -2.98 -13.22 4.23
CA SER A 241 -3.62 -12.68 3.02
C SER A 241 -2.70 -12.77 1.81
N LEU A 242 -1.43 -12.38 1.95
CA LEU A 242 -0.44 -12.45 0.87
C LEU A 242 -0.14 -13.90 0.48
N CYS A 243 -0.06 -14.83 1.43
CA CYS A 243 0.06 -16.26 1.12
C CYS A 243 -1.10 -16.75 0.24
N ILE A 244 -2.34 -16.46 0.62
CA ILE A 244 -3.54 -16.86 -0.14
C ILE A 244 -3.50 -16.23 -1.53
N GLN A 245 -3.23 -14.93 -1.63
CA GLN A 245 -3.21 -14.21 -2.90
C GLN A 245 -2.11 -14.75 -3.85
N CYS A 246 -0.91 -14.99 -3.33
CA CYS A 246 0.20 -15.57 -4.09
C CYS A 246 -0.11 -16.99 -4.56
N LEU A 247 -0.61 -17.87 -3.69
CA LEU A 247 -0.93 -19.24 -4.08
C LEU A 247 -2.12 -19.31 -5.06
N THR A 248 -3.12 -18.43 -4.89
CA THR A 248 -4.24 -18.33 -5.84
C THR A 248 -3.74 -17.91 -7.22
N ALA A 249 -2.87 -16.90 -7.29
CA ALA A 249 -2.28 -16.47 -8.55
C ALA A 249 -1.33 -17.52 -9.14
N ALA A 250 -0.58 -18.25 -8.31
CA ALA A 250 0.30 -19.33 -8.76
C ALA A 250 -0.51 -20.42 -9.48
N LEU A 251 -1.67 -20.82 -8.96
CA LEU A 251 -2.54 -21.79 -9.64
C LEU A 251 -3.01 -21.30 -11.01
N LEU A 252 -3.39 -20.03 -11.12
CA LEU A 252 -3.85 -19.45 -12.38
C LEU A 252 -2.71 -19.26 -13.39
N PHE A 253 -1.55 -18.78 -12.94
CA PHE A 253 -0.36 -18.69 -13.78
C PHE A 253 0.16 -20.05 -14.20
N ALA A 254 0.02 -21.08 -13.36
CA ALA A 254 0.36 -22.44 -13.74
C ALA A 254 -0.48 -22.90 -14.94
N ALA A 255 -1.80 -22.67 -14.90
CA ALA A 255 -2.68 -23.00 -16.03
C ALA A 255 -2.28 -22.26 -17.32
N CYS A 256 -1.94 -20.96 -17.22
CA CYS A 256 -1.51 -20.18 -18.37
C CYS A 256 -0.12 -20.58 -18.90
N ALA A 257 0.83 -20.88 -18.01
CA ALA A 257 2.18 -21.29 -18.37
C ALA A 257 2.18 -22.70 -18.99
N GLU A 258 1.42 -23.63 -18.42
CA GLU A 258 1.29 -24.99 -18.95
C GLU A 258 0.71 -24.99 -20.36
N TRP A 259 -0.31 -24.17 -20.62
CA TRP A 259 -0.88 -24.02 -21.98
C TRP A 259 0.17 -23.56 -23.00
N LYS A 260 1.12 -22.70 -22.60
CA LYS A 260 1.96 -21.96 -23.54
C LYS A 260 3.39 -22.52 -23.67
N SER A 261 4.01 -22.88 -22.57
CA SER A 261 5.44 -23.22 -22.49
C SER A 261 5.77 -24.38 -21.56
N GLY A 262 4.79 -24.91 -20.82
CA GLY A 262 5.02 -25.87 -19.73
C GLY A 262 5.45 -25.21 -18.42
N LEU A 263 5.45 -25.99 -17.34
CA LEU A 263 5.83 -25.54 -15.98
C LEU A 263 7.31 -25.73 -15.61
N MET A 264 8.08 -26.46 -16.42
CA MET A 264 9.49 -26.71 -16.13
C MET A 264 10.31 -25.43 -16.34
N PRO A 265 11.03 -24.95 -15.31
CA PRO A 265 11.92 -23.82 -15.46
C PRO A 265 13.10 -24.20 -16.36
N PRO A 266 13.62 -23.28 -17.19
CA PRO A 266 14.86 -23.53 -17.90
C PRO A 266 16.00 -23.73 -16.90
N LEU A 267 16.92 -24.65 -17.20
CA LEU A 267 18.15 -24.86 -16.44
C LEU A 267 19.16 -23.75 -16.78
N ASP A 268 18.83 -22.52 -16.38
CA ASP A 268 19.61 -21.31 -16.62
C ASP A 268 19.74 -20.52 -15.32
N GLY A 269 20.99 -20.29 -14.88
CA GLY A 269 21.29 -19.51 -13.67
C GLY A 269 20.73 -18.08 -13.72
N ARG A 270 20.48 -17.52 -14.92
CA ARG A 270 19.81 -16.22 -15.06
C ARG A 270 18.35 -16.28 -14.63
N PHE A 271 17.63 -17.34 -14.97
CA PHE A 271 16.25 -17.52 -14.53
C PHE A 271 16.18 -17.67 -13.01
N GLU A 272 17.03 -18.52 -12.43
CA GLU A 272 17.11 -18.73 -10.99
C GLU A 272 17.43 -17.42 -10.24
N PHE A 273 18.42 -16.66 -10.72
CA PHE A 273 18.75 -15.35 -10.17
C PHE A 273 17.58 -14.37 -10.28
N GLY A 274 16.88 -14.33 -11.43
CA GLY A 274 15.72 -13.48 -11.63
C GLY A 274 14.56 -13.81 -10.68
N ILE A 275 14.29 -15.09 -10.46
CA ILE A 275 13.27 -15.54 -9.49
C ILE A 275 13.71 -15.21 -8.06
N ALA A 276 14.96 -15.48 -7.69
CA ALA A 276 15.48 -15.14 -6.36
C ALA A 276 15.42 -13.62 -6.09
N TRP A 277 15.77 -12.80 -7.08
CA TRP A 277 15.63 -11.34 -7.03
C TRP A 277 14.17 -10.92 -6.80
N LEU A 278 13.24 -11.45 -7.60
CA LEU A 278 11.82 -11.11 -7.51
C LEU A 278 11.19 -11.50 -6.16
N VAL A 279 11.57 -12.66 -5.62
CA VAL A 279 11.03 -13.20 -4.36
C VAL A 279 11.70 -12.51 -3.17
N LEU A 280 13.03 -12.52 -3.08
CA LEU A 280 13.75 -12.04 -1.90
C LEU A 280 13.82 -10.51 -1.86
N PHE A 281 14.23 -9.88 -2.96
CA PHE A 281 14.48 -8.44 -3.00
C PHE A 281 13.20 -7.65 -3.30
N SER A 282 12.54 -7.94 -4.43
CA SER A 282 11.36 -7.16 -4.86
C SER A 282 10.10 -7.45 -4.04
N THR A 283 10.02 -8.60 -3.37
CA THR A 283 8.85 -8.99 -2.56
C THR A 283 9.17 -8.88 -1.06
N PHE A 284 9.99 -9.77 -0.49
CA PHE A 284 10.15 -9.79 0.97
C PHE A 284 10.89 -8.58 1.54
N PHE A 285 12.04 -8.21 0.96
CA PHE A 285 12.79 -7.04 1.40
C PHE A 285 11.99 -5.75 1.18
N CYS A 286 11.41 -5.57 -0.01
CA CYS A 286 10.55 -4.42 -0.33
C CYS A 286 9.39 -4.25 0.66
N TYR A 287 8.60 -5.31 0.91
CA TYR A 287 7.49 -5.26 1.85
C TYR A 287 7.99 -5.01 3.29
N GLY A 288 9.14 -5.58 3.68
CA GLY A 288 9.77 -5.31 4.96
C GLY A 288 10.11 -3.82 5.14
N VAL A 289 10.75 -3.21 4.15
CA VAL A 289 11.07 -1.76 4.16
C VAL A 289 9.81 -0.91 4.11
N TYR A 290 8.81 -1.28 3.31
CA TYR A 290 7.52 -0.60 3.23
C TYR A 290 6.82 -0.54 4.59
N TYR A 291 6.70 -1.67 5.27
CA TYR A 291 6.07 -1.71 6.60
C TYR A 291 6.92 -1.06 7.68
N ALA A 292 8.25 -1.17 7.62
CA ALA A 292 9.12 -0.42 8.51
C ALA A 292 8.94 1.09 8.33
N SER A 293 8.77 1.55 7.09
CA SER A 293 8.51 2.95 6.77
C SER A 293 7.15 3.41 7.30
N LEU A 294 6.09 2.58 7.17
CA LEU A 294 4.76 2.88 7.72
C LEU A 294 4.72 2.93 9.26
N ARG A 295 5.64 2.26 9.95
CA ARG A 295 5.78 2.35 11.42
C ARG A 295 6.42 3.65 11.87
N LEU A 296 7.22 4.28 11.01
CA LEU A 296 8.03 5.46 11.33
C LEU A 296 7.44 6.75 10.74
N HIS A 297 6.65 6.64 9.67
CA HIS A 297 6.15 7.75 8.87
C HIS A 297 4.68 7.57 8.51
N SER A 298 4.01 8.66 8.12
CA SER A 298 2.59 8.57 7.74
C SER A 298 2.42 7.81 6.43
N ALA A 299 1.27 7.15 6.26
CA ALA A 299 0.95 6.45 5.01
C ALA A 299 1.04 7.38 3.78
N ALA A 300 0.63 8.64 3.91
CA ALA A 300 0.74 9.64 2.85
C ALA A 300 2.21 9.92 2.47
N GLN A 301 3.12 10.01 3.45
CA GLN A 301 4.56 10.19 3.17
C GLN A 301 5.14 8.97 2.46
N VAL A 302 4.86 7.76 2.94
CA VAL A 302 5.37 6.51 2.34
C VAL A 302 4.82 6.33 0.92
N SER A 303 3.52 6.55 0.69
CA SER A 303 2.93 6.52 -0.65
C SER A 303 3.50 7.60 -1.57
N SER A 304 3.82 8.78 -1.06
CA SER A 304 4.40 9.85 -1.88
C SER A 304 5.76 9.46 -2.48
N VAL A 305 6.54 8.69 -1.73
CA VAL A 305 7.85 8.19 -2.15
C VAL A 305 7.70 7.13 -3.24
N ILE A 306 6.69 6.27 -3.16
CA ILE A 306 6.44 5.23 -4.16
C ILE A 306 6.17 5.82 -5.55
N TYR A 307 5.64 7.05 -5.68
CA TYR A 307 5.49 7.72 -6.98
C TYR A 307 6.81 8.07 -7.67
N LEU A 308 7.95 7.92 -6.99
CA LEU A 308 9.26 7.96 -7.64
C LEU A 308 9.60 6.64 -8.34
N SER A 309 8.70 5.65 -8.32
CA SER A 309 8.92 4.36 -8.95
C SER A 309 9.10 4.43 -10.47
N PRO A 310 8.30 5.17 -11.25
CA PRO A 310 8.47 5.27 -12.70
C PRO A 310 9.82 5.88 -13.11
N PRO A 311 10.29 7.04 -12.58
CA PRO A 311 11.61 7.55 -12.93
C PRO A 311 12.72 6.58 -12.58
N VAL A 312 12.64 5.94 -11.41
CA VAL A 312 13.67 4.98 -10.97
C VAL A 312 13.64 3.72 -11.85
N THR A 313 12.45 3.24 -12.24
CA THR A 313 12.31 2.11 -13.18
C THR A 313 12.88 2.45 -14.56
N MET A 314 12.66 3.66 -15.06
CA MET A 314 13.23 4.13 -16.32
C MET A 314 14.76 4.17 -16.26
N LEU A 315 15.33 4.64 -15.15
CA LEU A 315 16.78 4.63 -14.93
C LEU A 315 17.34 3.20 -14.85
N TRP A 316 16.66 2.29 -14.13
CA TRP A 316 17.03 0.87 -14.10
C TRP A 316 17.00 0.25 -15.50
N ALA A 317 15.95 0.52 -16.26
CA ALA A 317 15.76 -0.09 -17.57
C ALA A 317 16.77 0.44 -18.60
N TRP A 318 17.10 1.73 -18.52
CA TRP A 318 18.19 2.32 -19.30
C TRP A 318 19.55 1.71 -18.92
N LEU A 319 19.86 1.61 -17.63
CA LEU A 319 21.16 1.14 -17.16
C LEU A 319 21.40 -0.35 -17.43
N LEU A 320 20.37 -1.19 -17.23
CA LEU A 320 20.51 -2.65 -17.32
C LEU A 320 20.16 -3.22 -18.69
N PHE A 321 19.18 -2.65 -19.39
CA PHE A 321 18.68 -3.18 -20.66
C PHE A 321 18.93 -2.26 -21.86
N GLY A 322 19.52 -1.08 -21.63
CA GLY A 322 19.76 -0.11 -22.70
C GLY A 322 18.49 0.50 -23.28
N GLU A 323 17.36 0.47 -22.55
CA GLU A 323 16.12 1.09 -23.03
C GLU A 323 16.31 2.61 -23.23
N PRO A 324 15.98 3.18 -24.40
CA PRO A 324 16.27 4.58 -24.70
C PRO A 324 15.42 5.53 -23.86
N LEU A 325 16.08 6.41 -23.10
CA LEU A 325 15.45 7.53 -22.40
C LEU A 325 15.15 8.66 -23.40
N SER A 326 14.03 8.53 -24.13
CA SER A 326 13.63 9.55 -25.09
C SER A 326 13.17 10.85 -24.41
N ALA A 327 13.25 11.96 -25.13
CA ALA A 327 12.69 13.23 -24.65
C ALA A 327 11.18 13.11 -24.37
N ALA A 328 10.45 12.33 -25.18
CA ALA A 328 9.03 12.05 -24.98
C ALA A 328 8.78 11.32 -23.65
N MET A 329 9.64 10.36 -23.29
CA MET A 329 9.60 9.65 -22.01
C MET A 329 9.77 10.58 -20.82
N VAL A 330 10.76 11.49 -20.87
CA VAL A 330 11.02 12.47 -19.80
C VAL A 330 9.88 13.48 -19.68
N LEU A 331 9.39 14.01 -20.80
CA LEU A 331 8.28 14.97 -20.83
C LEU A 331 6.97 14.33 -20.34
N GLY A 332 6.63 13.16 -20.86
CA GLY A 332 5.44 12.43 -20.44
C GLY A 332 5.47 12.06 -18.97
N LEU A 333 6.62 11.62 -18.46
CA LEU A 333 6.82 11.40 -17.03
C LEU A 333 6.58 12.67 -16.20
N ALA A 334 7.18 13.80 -16.58
CA ALA A 334 7.03 15.06 -15.86
C ALA A 334 5.57 15.53 -15.82
N VAL A 335 4.88 15.44 -16.96
CA VAL A 335 3.46 15.77 -17.10
C VAL A 335 2.60 14.84 -16.23
N THR A 336 2.87 13.53 -16.26
CA THR A 336 2.12 12.55 -15.45
C THR A 336 2.31 12.77 -13.96
N LEU A 337 3.56 12.93 -13.50
CA LEU A 337 3.86 13.20 -12.09
C LEU A 337 3.20 14.50 -11.61
N PHE A 338 3.19 15.54 -12.44
CA PHE A 338 2.50 16.79 -12.12
C PHE A 338 0.98 16.60 -12.03
N GLY A 339 0.37 15.80 -12.92
CA GLY A 339 -1.05 15.43 -12.84
C GLY A 339 -1.40 14.66 -11.55
N VAL A 340 -0.55 13.70 -11.17
CA VAL A 340 -0.67 12.94 -9.90
C VAL A 340 -0.52 13.84 -8.68
N TRP A 341 0.46 14.73 -8.70
CA TRP A 341 0.63 15.73 -7.65
C TRP A 341 -0.60 16.64 -7.56
N LEU A 342 -1.11 17.14 -8.69
CA LEU A 342 -2.28 18.03 -8.71
C LEU A 342 -3.52 17.36 -8.10
N THR A 343 -3.69 16.07 -8.39
CA THR A 343 -4.79 15.22 -7.89
C THR A 343 -4.65 14.92 -6.39
N SER A 344 -3.42 14.70 -5.91
CA SER A 344 -3.15 14.30 -4.52
C SER A 344 -3.00 15.48 -3.55
N SER A 345 -2.63 16.67 -4.04
CA SER A 345 -2.22 17.81 -3.19
C SER A 345 -3.30 18.44 -2.31
N ARG A 346 -4.59 18.16 -2.52
CA ARG A 346 -5.69 18.67 -1.66
C ARG A 346 -6.89 17.72 -1.55
N GLY A 347 -6.65 16.41 -1.57
CA GLY A 347 -7.58 15.48 -0.95
C GLY A 347 -7.47 15.68 0.56
N THR A 348 -8.43 16.36 1.17
CA THR A 348 -8.60 16.36 2.63
C THR A 348 -8.27 14.96 3.15
N ALA A 349 -7.30 14.88 4.06
CA ALA A 349 -7.11 13.73 4.93
C ALA A 349 -8.47 13.10 5.20
N SER A 350 -8.62 11.82 4.82
CA SER A 350 -9.73 10.94 5.17
C SER A 350 -10.81 11.62 6.03
N LYS A 351 -11.74 12.34 5.41
CA LYS A 351 -13.03 12.68 6.03
C LYS A 351 -13.95 11.45 6.07
N GLY A 352 -13.37 10.25 6.06
CA GLY A 352 -14.04 8.96 6.30
C GLY A 352 -13.90 8.47 7.76
N GLU A 353 -13.05 9.08 8.58
CA GLU A 353 -12.93 8.73 10.01
C GLU A 353 -13.71 9.65 10.97
N ALA A 354 -14.36 10.71 10.45
CA ALA A 354 -15.22 11.60 11.24
C ALA A 354 -16.72 11.19 11.25
N GLY A 355 -17.04 9.96 10.81
CA GLY A 355 -18.40 9.44 10.74
C GLY A 355 -18.74 8.34 11.77
N LEU A 356 -17.77 7.85 12.55
CA LEU A 356 -18.04 6.89 13.63
C LEU A 356 -18.60 7.61 14.86
N ARG A 357 -19.84 8.10 14.74
CA ARG A 357 -20.75 8.11 15.89
C ARG A 357 -21.34 6.70 16.00
N PRO A 358 -21.16 5.99 17.12
CA PRO A 358 -21.87 4.74 17.35
C PRO A 358 -23.38 5.01 17.35
N PRO A 359 -24.21 4.13 16.76
CA PRO A 359 -25.65 4.24 16.88
C PRO A 359 -26.01 3.99 18.35
N GLY A 360 -26.37 5.05 19.08
CA GLY A 360 -26.79 4.92 20.49
C GLY A 360 -26.65 6.16 21.38
N SER A 361 -25.91 7.20 21.00
CA SER A 361 -25.86 8.41 21.83
C SER A 361 -27.05 9.32 21.54
N ARG A 362 -28.15 9.13 22.28
CA ARG A 362 -29.22 10.15 22.41
C ARG A 362 -28.58 11.49 22.83
N PRO A 363 -29.07 12.64 22.34
CA PRO A 363 -28.62 13.92 22.87
C PRO A 363 -29.03 13.98 24.34
N ILE A 364 -28.05 14.05 25.25
CA ILE A 364 -28.33 14.44 26.63
C ILE A 364 -28.80 15.90 26.55
N ALA A 365 -30.10 16.11 26.71
CA ALA A 365 -30.66 17.43 26.93
C ALA A 365 -29.92 18.05 28.11
N ARG A 366 -29.27 19.20 27.89
CA ARG A 366 -28.78 20.06 28.97
C ARG A 366 -29.98 20.37 29.87
N ARG A 367 -30.05 19.72 31.03
CA ARG A 367 -30.81 20.25 32.17
C ARG A 367 -30.17 21.58 32.52
N SER A 368 -30.84 22.66 32.14
CA SER A 368 -30.68 23.95 32.80
C SER A 368 -30.89 23.73 34.30
N THR A 369 -29.85 23.99 35.08
CA THR A 369 -29.96 24.28 36.50
C THR A 369 -30.85 25.50 36.67
N GLN A 370 -32.15 25.28 36.87
CA GLN A 370 -33.06 26.24 37.47
C GLN A 370 -33.16 25.90 38.96
N THR A 371 -32.78 26.89 39.76
CA THR A 371 -32.87 27.05 41.21
C THR A 371 -34.20 26.54 41.79
N PRO A 372 -34.21 25.91 42.99
CA PRO A 372 -35.44 25.45 43.60
C PRO A 372 -36.27 26.58 44.24
N ALA A 373 -37.58 26.47 44.05
CA ALA A 373 -38.69 26.86 44.93
C ALA A 373 -38.77 28.30 45.48
N ASN A 374 -39.71 29.07 44.95
CA ASN A 374 -40.44 30.09 45.72
C ASN A 374 -41.93 29.66 45.74
N TYR A 375 -42.43 29.34 46.93
CA TYR A 375 -43.85 29.06 47.20
C TYR A 375 -44.62 30.40 47.25
N PRO A 376 -45.88 30.47 46.79
CA PRO A 376 -46.73 31.63 47.02
C PRO A 376 -47.27 31.61 48.47
N PRO A 377 -47.49 32.76 49.11
CA PRO A 377 -48.21 32.80 50.38
C PRO A 377 -49.70 32.53 50.09
N GLN A 378 -50.19 31.38 50.56
CA GLN A 378 -51.62 31.19 50.79
C GLN A 378 -51.97 31.84 52.13
N GLY A 379 -52.99 32.70 52.10
CA GLY A 379 -53.49 33.41 53.26
C GLY A 379 -54.14 32.48 54.29
N SER A 380 -54.03 32.90 55.54
CA SER A 380 -54.94 32.56 56.62
C SER A 380 -55.68 33.85 57.01
N GLU A 381 -56.97 33.92 56.69
CA GLU A 381 -57.97 34.62 57.51
C GLU A 381 -58.50 33.60 58.55
N PRO A 382 -59.09 34.02 59.68
CA PRO A 382 -59.64 35.35 60.02
C PRO A 382 -58.84 36.16 61.05
#